data_AF-A0A2A8VEE7-F1
#
_entry.id   AF-A0A2A8VEE7-F1
#
_cell.length_a   1.000
_cell.length_b   1.000
_cell.length_c   1.000
_cell.angle_alpha   90.00
_cell.angle_beta   90.00
_cell.angle_gamma   90.00
#
_symmetry.space_group_name_H-M   'P 1'
#
loop_
_entity.id
_entity.type
_entity.pdbx_description
1 polymer ?
#
loop_
_entity_poly.entity_id
_entity_poly.type
_entity_poly.pdbx_seq_one_letter_code
_entity_poly.pdbx_strand_id
1 'polypeptide(L)'
;MKRFILFMFLISFGGIVIGCSQSDEKPNYTSLSKTEIEQFIEEKSIEPLAIEEVQDSTMVLYEGGIYYLSKNEDETIVNRTGWGGNSKGKVQLGMTSTGSPHAYVIVQDEKLLNKAEKATVKFSDGNTATKQFSSTKGMLMFYDKSKSNLTISNELELSIYDKEGKVIYKNKL
;
A
#
# COMPACT_ATOMS: atom_id res chain seq x y z
N MET A 1 -18.38 -50.41 70.48
CA MET A 1 -18.83 -51.39 69.45
C MET A 1 -19.90 -50.75 68.58
N LYS A 2 -19.98 -51.17 67.30
CA LYS A 2 -20.77 -50.66 66.14
C LYS A 2 -19.94 -49.71 65.24
N ARG A 3 -19.21 -50.16 64.21
CA ARG A 3 -19.53 -50.75 62.87
C ARG A 3 -20.04 -49.74 61.83
N PHE A 4 -19.39 -49.78 60.63
CA PHE A 4 -19.88 -49.44 59.28
C PHE A 4 -20.03 -47.92 58.99
N ILE A 5 -19.65 -47.28 57.86
CA ILE A 5 -19.53 -47.62 56.42
C ILE A 5 -18.54 -46.64 55.74
N LEU A 6 -17.79 -47.17 54.77
CA LEU A 6 -16.96 -46.51 53.75
C LEU A 6 -17.85 -45.84 52.69
N PHE A 7 -17.65 -44.57 52.34
CA PHE A 7 -18.07 -44.06 51.02
C PHE A 7 -17.38 -42.75 50.60
N MET A 8 -16.91 -42.78 49.36
CA MET A 8 -16.87 -41.70 48.36
C MET A 8 -15.73 -40.66 48.38
N PHE A 9 -14.76 -40.93 47.51
CA PHE A 9 -14.01 -39.96 46.70
C PHE A 9 -14.89 -38.79 46.24
N LEU A 10 -14.44 -37.55 46.45
CA LEU A 10 -14.83 -36.42 45.63
C LEU A 10 -13.61 -35.54 45.38
N ILE A 11 -13.06 -35.76 44.19
CA ILE A 11 -11.99 -35.01 43.56
C ILE A 11 -12.53 -33.60 43.28
N SER A 12 -12.13 -32.63 44.08
CA SER A 12 -12.29 -31.21 43.78
C SER A 12 -11.10 -30.76 42.93
N PHE A 13 -11.15 -31.08 41.64
CA PHE A 13 -10.30 -30.45 40.64
C PHE A 13 -10.86 -29.03 40.42
N GLY A 14 -10.32 -28.05 41.14
CA GLY A 14 -10.57 -26.64 40.90
C GLY A 14 -10.00 -26.24 39.55
N GLY A 15 -10.81 -26.39 38.50
CA GLY A 15 -10.52 -25.88 37.17
C GLY A 15 -10.52 -24.36 37.18
N ILE A 16 -9.33 -23.75 37.13
CA ILE A 16 -9.18 -22.34 36.78
C ILE A 16 -9.40 -22.26 35.27
N VAL A 17 -10.64 -22.07 34.83
CA VAL A 17 -10.91 -21.58 33.46
C VAL A 17 -10.64 -20.09 33.47
N ILE A 18 -9.37 -19.72 33.26
CA ILE A 18 -9.01 -18.40 32.75
C ILE A 18 -9.48 -18.40 31.30
N GLY A 19 -10.73 -18.03 31.08
CA GLY A 19 -11.23 -17.67 29.77
C GLY A 19 -10.55 -16.36 29.37
N CYS A 20 -9.42 -16.43 28.68
CA CYS A 20 -8.97 -15.34 27.83
C CYS A 20 -10.01 -15.20 26.71
N SER A 21 -11.02 -14.35 26.91
CA SER A 21 -11.81 -13.83 25.81
C SER A 21 -10.90 -12.90 25.02
N GLN A 22 -10.23 -13.44 24.01
CA GLN A 22 -9.72 -12.62 22.91
C GLN A 22 -10.96 -12.06 22.22
N SER A 23 -11.33 -10.83 22.56
CA SER A 23 -12.24 -10.05 21.74
C SER A 23 -11.52 -9.79 20.41
N ASP A 24 -11.92 -10.54 19.37
CA ASP A 24 -11.54 -10.27 17.98
C ASP A 24 -12.23 -8.99 17.50
N GLU A 25 -11.92 -7.85 18.14
CA GLU A 25 -12.26 -6.55 17.57
C GLU A 25 -11.42 -6.36 16.32
N LYS A 26 -12.07 -6.48 15.17
CA LYS A 26 -11.44 -6.14 13.90
C LYS A 26 -11.14 -4.64 13.93
N PRO A 27 -9.89 -4.22 13.73
CA PRO A 27 -9.57 -2.80 13.67
C PRO A 27 -10.42 -2.09 12.62
N ASN A 28 -10.97 -0.93 12.98
CA ASN A 28 -11.83 -0.13 12.12
C ASN A 28 -10.99 0.91 11.39
N TYR A 29 -10.36 0.48 10.30
CA TYR A 29 -9.52 1.36 9.50
C TYR A 29 -10.36 2.29 8.61
N THR A 30 -9.93 3.53 8.50
CA THR A 30 -10.49 4.53 7.58
C THR A 30 -9.37 5.36 6.94
N SER A 31 -9.64 5.93 5.78
CA SER A 31 -8.72 6.89 5.15
C SER A 31 -8.68 8.20 5.97
N LEU A 32 -7.51 8.85 6.00
CA LEU A 32 -7.35 10.16 6.62
C LEU A 32 -8.17 11.21 5.85
N SER A 33 -8.65 12.22 6.57
CA SER A 33 -9.20 13.42 5.94
C SER A 33 -8.10 14.19 5.20
N LYS A 34 -8.51 15.03 4.24
CA LYS A 34 -7.60 15.90 3.49
C LYS A 34 -6.71 16.76 4.41
N THR A 35 -7.28 17.33 5.48
CA THR A 35 -6.55 18.16 6.44
C THR A 35 -5.49 17.35 7.20
N GLU A 36 -5.82 16.12 7.62
CA GLU A 36 -4.87 15.24 8.30
C GLU A 36 -3.71 14.84 7.36
N ILE A 37 -4.00 14.61 6.07
CA ILE A 37 -2.98 14.33 5.05
C ILE A 37 -2.06 15.55 4.84
N GLU A 38 -2.63 16.75 4.73
CA GLU A 38 -1.87 18.00 4.58
C GLU A 38 -0.96 18.26 5.79
N GLN A 39 -1.49 18.10 6.99
CA GLN A 39 -0.72 18.22 8.23
C GLN A 39 0.42 17.20 8.27
N PHE A 40 0.17 15.94 7.93
CA PHE A 40 1.22 14.91 7.87
C PHE A 40 2.32 15.28 6.86
N ILE A 41 1.96 15.78 5.68
CA ILE A 41 2.89 16.21 4.65
C ILE A 41 3.77 17.37 5.14
N GLU A 42 3.18 18.35 5.83
CA GLU A 42 3.90 19.50 6.41
C GLU A 42 4.85 19.05 7.53
N GLU A 43 4.36 18.28 8.51
CA GLU A 43 5.12 17.78 9.66
C GLU A 43 6.33 16.94 9.23
N LYS A 44 6.19 16.17 8.14
CA LYS A 44 7.26 15.34 7.59
C LYS A 44 8.09 16.05 6.51
N SER A 45 7.73 17.29 6.15
CA SER A 45 8.37 18.07 5.08
C SER A 45 8.49 17.27 3.78
N ILE A 46 7.41 16.61 3.38
CA ILE A 46 7.36 15.76 2.19
C ILE A 46 6.96 16.60 0.97
N GLU A 47 7.65 16.41 -0.15
CA GLU A 47 7.19 16.88 -1.46
C GLU A 47 6.45 15.72 -2.17
N PRO A 48 5.11 15.68 -2.14
CA PRO A 48 4.35 14.57 -2.70
C PRO A 48 4.41 14.61 -4.24
N LEU A 49 4.64 13.45 -4.84
CA LEU A 49 4.60 13.26 -6.29
C LEU A 49 3.26 12.71 -6.77
N ALA A 50 2.58 11.93 -5.92
CA ALA A 50 1.21 11.48 -6.10
C ALA A 50 0.58 11.18 -4.74
N ILE A 51 -0.73 11.40 -4.63
CA ILE A 51 -1.54 11.03 -3.47
C ILE A 51 -2.73 10.23 -3.99
N GLU A 52 -2.94 9.02 -3.45
CA GLU A 52 -4.01 8.12 -3.88
C GLU A 52 -4.68 7.48 -2.68
N GLU A 53 -5.99 7.64 -2.57
CA GLU A 53 -6.82 6.88 -1.63
C GLU A 53 -7.10 5.49 -2.19
N VAL A 54 -6.85 4.44 -1.41
CA VAL A 54 -7.04 3.03 -1.75
C VAL A 54 -7.73 2.36 -0.58
N GLN A 55 -9.02 2.07 -0.75
CA GLN A 55 -9.87 1.55 0.33
C GLN A 55 -9.77 2.46 1.57
N ASP A 56 -9.29 1.91 2.68
CA ASP A 56 -9.23 2.55 4.00
C ASP A 56 -7.84 3.17 4.27
N SER A 57 -7.09 3.48 3.22
CA SER A 57 -5.75 4.04 3.34
C SER A 57 -5.42 5.06 2.25
N THR A 58 -4.58 6.04 2.59
CA THR A 58 -4.01 7.01 1.66
C THR A 58 -2.55 6.67 1.41
N MET A 59 -2.16 6.60 0.14
CA MET A 59 -0.77 6.43 -0.28
C MET A 59 -0.19 7.77 -0.70
N VAL A 60 0.95 8.16 -0.12
CA VAL A 60 1.71 9.36 -0.50
C VAL A 60 3.03 8.92 -1.11
N LEU A 61 3.12 9.00 -2.44
CA LEU A 61 4.35 8.75 -3.19
C LEU A 61 5.26 9.97 -3.10
N TYR A 62 6.52 9.76 -2.77
CA TYR A 62 7.56 10.79 -2.81
C TYR A 62 8.88 10.21 -3.34
N GLU A 63 9.91 11.03 -3.50
CA GLU A 63 11.16 10.63 -4.17
C GLU A 63 11.87 9.43 -3.51
N GLY A 64 11.76 9.30 -2.18
CA GLY A 64 12.42 8.26 -1.40
C GLY A 64 11.53 7.10 -0.95
N GLY A 65 10.26 7.04 -1.38
CA GLY A 65 9.36 5.98 -0.93
C GLY A 65 7.86 6.24 -1.13
N ILE A 66 7.07 5.41 -0.45
CA ILE A 66 5.62 5.55 -0.30
C ILE A 66 5.31 5.51 1.19
N TYR A 67 4.56 6.50 1.67
CA TYR A 67 3.85 6.39 2.94
C TYR A 67 2.47 5.81 2.71
N TYR A 68 2.06 4.90 3.60
CA TYR A 68 0.72 4.34 3.68
C TYR A 68 0.13 4.83 4.99
N LEU A 69 -0.91 5.65 4.87
CA LEU A 69 -1.58 6.31 5.99
C LEU A 69 -2.95 5.69 6.14
N SER A 70 -3.27 5.22 7.33
CA SER A 70 -4.64 4.84 7.69
C SER A 70 -4.96 5.36 9.08
N LYS A 71 -6.24 5.44 9.40
CA LYS A 71 -6.73 5.87 10.71
C LYS A 71 -7.43 4.69 11.36
N ASN A 72 -7.06 4.38 12.60
CA ASN A 72 -7.79 3.45 13.45
C ASN A 72 -8.29 4.23 14.65
N GLU A 73 -9.60 4.39 14.77
CA GLU A 73 -10.22 5.30 15.75
C GLU A 73 -9.66 6.73 15.60
N ASP A 74 -8.95 7.25 16.60
CA ASP A 74 -8.31 8.59 16.57
C ASP A 74 -6.80 8.53 16.28
N GLU A 75 -6.23 7.33 16.10
CA GLU A 75 -4.80 7.16 15.87
C GLU A 75 -4.47 7.06 14.37
N THR A 76 -3.48 7.84 13.94
CA THR A 76 -2.91 7.72 12.60
C THR A 76 -1.86 6.62 12.57
N ILE A 77 -2.09 5.59 11.77
CA ILE A 77 -1.15 4.52 11.49
C ILE A 77 -0.32 4.90 10.27
N VAL A 78 1.01 4.92 10.45
CA VAL A 78 1.96 5.29 9.40
C VAL A 78 2.86 4.11 9.08
N ASN A 79 2.73 3.57 7.87
CA ASN A 79 3.66 2.60 7.32
C ASN A 79 4.46 3.24 6.18
N ARG A 80 5.69 2.75 5.95
CA ARG A 80 6.56 3.31 4.92
C ARG A 80 7.34 2.22 4.20
N THR A 81 7.25 2.25 2.87
CA THR A 81 8.20 1.53 2.00
C THR A 81 9.20 2.54 1.46
N GLY A 82 10.47 2.39 1.83
CA GLY A 82 11.54 3.29 1.40
C GLY A 82 12.44 2.64 0.36
N TRP A 83 13.01 3.47 -0.51
CA TRP A 83 14.07 3.06 -1.44
C TRP A 83 15.16 4.14 -1.51
N GLY A 84 16.34 3.77 -2.03
CA GLY A 84 17.42 4.72 -2.28
C GLY A 84 17.01 5.70 -3.39
N GLY A 85 16.83 6.98 -3.04
CA GLY A 85 16.31 8.04 -3.92
C GLY A 85 17.30 8.56 -4.97
N ASN A 86 18.10 7.70 -5.61
CA ASN A 86 19.07 8.14 -6.62
C ASN A 86 19.26 7.08 -7.72
N SER A 87 18.15 6.71 -8.35
CA SER A 87 18.22 6.02 -9.63
C SER A 87 18.79 6.99 -10.67
N LYS A 88 20.00 6.75 -11.20
CA LYS A 88 20.55 7.54 -12.33
C LYS A 88 19.76 7.37 -13.65
N GLY A 89 18.63 6.66 -13.62
CA GLY A 89 17.80 6.38 -14.77
C GLY A 89 16.82 7.52 -15.08
N LYS A 90 16.37 7.60 -16.33
CA LYS A 90 15.34 8.56 -16.78
C LYS A 90 14.01 8.39 -16.07
N VAL A 91 13.71 7.15 -15.69
CA VAL A 91 12.50 6.76 -14.98
C VAL A 91 12.90 5.82 -13.87
N GLN A 92 12.40 6.07 -12.67
CA GLN A 92 12.42 5.13 -11.57
C GLN A 92 11.10 4.35 -11.58
N LEU A 93 11.22 3.03 -11.62
CA LEU A 93 10.13 2.08 -11.71
C LEU A 93 10.30 1.04 -10.62
N GLY A 94 9.21 0.72 -9.94
CA GLY A 94 9.15 -0.43 -9.05
C GLY A 94 7.71 -0.78 -8.72
N MET A 95 7.55 -1.75 -7.85
CA MET A 95 6.27 -2.42 -7.64
C MET A 95 6.11 -2.93 -6.22
N THR A 96 4.88 -2.87 -5.73
CA THR A 96 4.39 -3.68 -4.63
C THR A 96 3.49 -4.76 -5.21
N SER A 97 3.78 -6.04 -4.96
CA SER A 97 3.01 -7.16 -5.52
C SER A 97 2.01 -7.82 -4.56
N THR A 98 2.04 -7.41 -3.29
CA THR A 98 1.18 -7.95 -2.23
C THR A 98 0.26 -6.88 -1.63
N GLY A 99 -0.85 -7.29 -1.03
CA GLY A 99 -1.82 -6.38 -0.41
C GLY A 99 -2.66 -5.69 -1.46
N SER A 100 -2.33 -4.45 -1.81
CA SER A 100 -2.92 -3.69 -2.91
C SER A 100 -1.87 -3.47 -4.00
N PRO A 101 -1.70 -4.41 -4.94
CA PRO A 101 -0.58 -4.37 -5.87
C PRO A 101 -0.61 -3.15 -6.78
N HIS A 102 0.53 -2.49 -6.90
CA HIS A 102 0.69 -1.28 -7.69
C HIS A 102 2.13 -1.10 -8.15
N ALA A 103 2.30 -0.47 -9.30
CA ALA A 103 3.59 0.06 -9.72
C ALA A 103 3.70 1.52 -9.29
N TYR A 104 4.91 1.97 -8.95
CA TYR A 104 5.24 3.39 -8.88
C TYR A 104 6.12 3.76 -10.07
N VAL A 105 5.81 4.90 -10.68
CA VAL A 105 6.54 5.45 -11.83
C VAL A 105 6.93 6.88 -11.46
N ILE A 106 8.23 7.18 -11.43
CA ILE A 106 8.76 8.53 -11.22
C ILE A 106 9.65 8.88 -12.42
N VAL A 107 9.24 9.88 -13.20
CA VAL A 107 10.00 10.37 -14.35
C VAL A 107 10.98 11.44 -13.87
N GLN A 108 12.28 11.17 -13.97
CA GLN A 108 13.36 12.08 -13.56
C GLN A 108 13.90 12.92 -14.73
N ASP A 109 13.74 12.43 -15.97
CA ASP A 109 14.18 13.17 -17.17
C ASP A 109 13.12 14.19 -17.59
N GLU A 110 13.41 15.48 -17.41
CA GLU A 110 12.49 16.58 -17.76
C GLU A 110 12.12 16.58 -19.25
N LYS A 111 13.04 16.20 -20.14
CA LYS A 111 12.76 16.16 -21.59
C LYS A 111 11.77 15.06 -21.94
N LEU A 112 11.80 13.94 -21.21
CA LEU A 112 10.83 12.87 -21.31
C LEU A 112 9.49 13.31 -20.71
N LEU A 113 9.48 13.90 -19.51
CA LEU A 113 8.26 14.37 -18.86
C LEU A 113 7.52 15.39 -19.72
N ASN A 114 8.23 16.36 -20.30
CA ASN A 114 7.66 17.40 -21.17
C ASN A 114 7.06 16.86 -22.48
N LYS A 115 7.42 15.63 -22.88
CA LYS A 115 6.86 14.97 -24.08
C LYS A 115 5.81 13.92 -23.74
N ALA A 116 5.74 13.50 -22.49
CA ALA A 116 4.88 12.41 -22.05
C ALA A 116 3.43 12.87 -21.93
N GLU A 117 2.54 12.12 -22.57
CA GLU A 117 1.09 12.32 -22.49
C GLU A 117 0.46 11.30 -21.55
N LYS A 118 0.88 10.03 -21.66
CA LYS A 118 0.37 8.94 -20.81
C LYS A 118 1.42 7.87 -20.54
N ALA A 119 1.25 7.17 -19.43
CA ALA A 119 1.98 5.96 -19.10
C ALA A 119 1.01 4.77 -19.04
N THR A 120 1.46 3.61 -19.52
CA THR A 120 0.78 2.33 -19.35
C THR A 120 1.74 1.35 -18.69
N VAL A 121 1.27 0.71 -17.62
CA VAL A 121 1.92 -0.44 -17.00
C VAL A 121 1.13 -1.67 -17.39
N LYS A 122 1.82 -2.68 -17.93
CA LYS A 122 1.28 -4.02 -18.20
C LYS A 122 1.88 -5.00 -17.19
N PHE A 123 1.02 -5.64 -16.41
CA PHE A 123 1.40 -6.69 -15.47
C PHE A 123 1.59 -8.03 -16.20
N SER A 124 2.23 -9.00 -15.53
CA SER A 124 2.59 -10.30 -16.13
C SER A 124 1.42 -11.09 -16.73
N ASP A 125 0.24 -10.96 -16.14
CA ASP A 125 -0.99 -11.62 -16.56
C ASP A 125 -1.71 -10.90 -17.72
N GLY A 126 -1.14 -9.78 -18.18
CA GLY A 126 -1.70 -8.95 -19.24
C GLY A 126 -2.65 -7.86 -18.76
N ASN A 127 -2.97 -7.77 -17.46
CA ASN A 127 -3.71 -6.64 -16.91
C ASN A 127 -2.92 -5.34 -17.13
N THR A 128 -3.63 -4.23 -17.33
CA THR A 128 -3.00 -2.93 -17.62
C THR A 128 -3.59 -1.80 -16.80
N ALA A 129 -2.72 -0.96 -16.26
CA ALA A 129 -3.07 0.34 -15.71
C ALA A 129 -2.58 1.44 -16.66
N THR A 130 -3.42 2.43 -16.96
CA THR A 130 -3.03 3.60 -17.77
C THR A 130 -3.38 4.89 -17.03
N LYS A 131 -2.47 5.86 -17.01
CA LYS A 131 -2.70 7.21 -16.48
C LYS A 131 -2.14 8.27 -17.42
N GLN A 132 -2.84 9.39 -17.52
CA GLN A 132 -2.36 10.59 -18.20
C GLN A 132 -1.43 11.38 -17.27
N PHE A 133 -0.44 12.07 -17.85
CA PHE A 133 0.40 13.00 -17.12
C PHE A 133 -0.38 14.29 -16.87
N SER A 134 -0.65 14.61 -15.61
CA SER A 134 -1.29 15.85 -15.17
C SER A 134 -0.27 16.80 -14.54
N SER A 135 0.88 17.01 -15.21
CA SER A 135 2.05 17.79 -14.76
C SER A 135 2.86 17.23 -13.57
N THR A 136 2.45 16.12 -12.95
CA THR A 136 3.23 15.47 -11.87
C THR A 136 4.33 14.56 -12.44
N LYS A 137 5.48 14.52 -11.76
CA LYS A 137 6.58 13.59 -12.12
C LYS A 137 6.34 12.15 -11.65
N GLY A 138 5.41 11.92 -10.72
CA GLY A 138 5.13 10.63 -10.12
C GLY A 138 3.71 10.11 -10.34
N MET A 139 3.56 8.78 -10.39
CA MET A 139 2.28 8.08 -10.50
C MET A 139 2.29 6.76 -9.72
N LEU A 140 1.15 6.44 -9.12
CA LEU A 140 0.82 5.09 -8.65
C LEU A 140 -0.15 4.42 -9.62
N MET A 141 0.20 3.25 -10.12
CA MET A 141 -0.51 2.50 -11.16
C MET A 141 -1.00 1.18 -10.57
N PHE A 142 -2.25 1.13 -10.13
CA PHE A 142 -2.82 -0.03 -9.43
C PHE A 142 -3.17 -1.16 -10.38
N TYR A 143 -2.88 -2.40 -9.97
CA TYR A 143 -3.38 -3.60 -10.65
C TYR A 143 -4.91 -3.67 -10.61
N ASP A 144 -5.48 -3.49 -9.42
CA ASP A 144 -6.91 -3.36 -9.18
C ASP A 144 -7.10 -2.53 -7.90
N LYS A 145 -7.56 -1.29 -8.05
CA LYS A 145 -7.71 -0.35 -6.93
C LYS A 145 -8.85 -0.75 -5.97
N SER A 146 -9.77 -1.61 -6.41
CA SER A 146 -10.91 -2.06 -5.62
C SER A 146 -10.58 -3.28 -4.75
N LYS A 147 -9.49 -3.99 -5.04
CA LYS A 147 -9.12 -5.23 -4.34
C LYS A 147 -7.93 -5.02 -3.42
N SER A 148 -7.97 -5.72 -2.30
CA SER A 148 -6.88 -5.83 -1.33
C SER A 148 -6.60 -7.30 -1.05
N ASN A 149 -5.50 -7.55 -0.32
CA ASN A 149 -5.00 -8.88 0.00
C ASN A 149 -4.71 -9.75 -1.22
N LEU A 150 -4.32 -9.13 -2.34
CA LEU A 150 -3.88 -9.82 -3.54
C LEU A 150 -2.38 -10.11 -3.48
N THR A 151 -1.95 -11.13 -4.22
CA THR A 151 -0.54 -11.38 -4.54
C THR A 151 -0.44 -11.64 -6.05
N ILE A 152 0.40 -10.89 -6.74
CA ILE A 152 0.64 -11.03 -8.19
C ILE A 152 2.13 -11.24 -8.48
N SER A 153 2.48 -11.55 -9.73
CA SER A 153 3.90 -11.61 -10.13
C SER A 153 4.60 -10.25 -9.93
N ASN A 154 5.89 -10.30 -9.65
CA ASN A 154 6.75 -9.11 -9.54
C ASN A 154 7.23 -8.57 -10.90
N GLU A 155 6.65 -9.04 -12.01
CA GLU A 155 7.05 -8.64 -13.36
C GLU A 155 6.08 -7.62 -13.96
N LEU A 156 6.63 -6.59 -14.60
CA LEU A 156 5.82 -5.60 -15.34
C LEU A 156 6.57 -4.98 -16.52
N GLU A 157 5.81 -4.39 -17.45
CA GLU A 157 6.33 -3.56 -18.54
C GLU A 157 5.71 -2.16 -18.47
N LEU A 158 6.56 -1.14 -18.42
CA LEU A 158 6.18 0.26 -18.55
C LEU A 158 6.36 0.72 -20.00
N SER A 159 5.36 1.40 -20.53
CA SER A 159 5.45 2.21 -21.76
C SER A 159 4.96 3.62 -21.50
N ILE A 160 5.74 4.62 -21.91
CA ILE A 160 5.35 6.04 -21.89
C ILE A 160 5.15 6.50 -23.33
N TYR A 161 4.05 7.21 -23.57
CA TYR A 161 3.62 7.64 -24.88
C TYR A 161 3.61 9.17 -24.97
N ASP A 162 3.90 9.70 -26.14
CA ASP A 162 3.63 11.10 -26.46
C ASP A 162 2.16 11.32 -26.89
N LYS A 163 1.84 12.58 -27.20
CA LYS A 163 0.52 13.02 -27.68
C LYS A 163 0.07 12.38 -29.00
N GLU A 164 1.00 11.86 -29.80
CA GLU A 164 0.70 11.17 -31.07
C GLU A 164 0.46 9.67 -30.84
N GLY A 165 0.57 9.21 -29.59
CA GLY A 165 0.45 7.79 -29.24
C GLY A 165 1.69 6.98 -29.56
N LYS A 166 2.82 7.63 -29.86
CA LYS A 166 4.10 6.94 -30.09
C LYS A 166 4.78 6.66 -28.75
N VAL A 167 5.33 5.45 -28.62
CA VAL A 167 6.12 5.10 -27.44
C VAL A 167 7.45 5.85 -27.47
N ILE A 168 7.70 6.65 -26.44
CA ILE A 168 8.92 7.46 -26.27
C ILE A 168 9.85 6.92 -25.18
N TYR A 169 9.37 6.00 -24.35
CA TYR A 169 10.17 5.28 -23.36
C TYR A 169 9.55 3.92 -23.03
N LYS A 170 10.41 2.92 -22.77
CA LYS A 170 10.03 1.59 -22.30
C LYS A 170 10.97 1.12 -21.20
N ASN A 171 10.43 0.37 -20.24
CA ASN A 171 11.22 -0.32 -19.23
C ASN A 171 10.49 -1.59 -18.77
N LYS A 172 11.23 -2.55 -18.21
CA LYS A 172 10.69 -3.77 -17.61
C LYS A 172 11.27 -3.96 -16.21
N LEU A 173 10.45 -4.49 -15.32
CA LEU A 173 10.86 -4.98 -14.01
C LEU A 173 10.78 -6.51 -14.02
#